data_AF-A0A395RZQ1-F1
#
_entry.id   AF-A0A395RZQ1-F1
#
_cell.length_a   1.000
_cell.length_b   1.000
_cell.length_c   1.000
_cell.angle_alpha   90.00
_cell.angle_beta   90.00
_cell.angle_gamma   90.00
#
_symmetry.space_group_name_H-M   'P 1'
#
loop_
_entity.id
_entity.type
_entity.pdbx_description
1 polymer ?
#
loop_
_entity_poly.entity_id
_entity_poly.type
_entity_poly.pdbx_seq_one_letter_code
_entity_poly.pdbx_strand_id
1 'polypeptide(L)'
;MSDVTTAITTACAYKARDSDNIATTSGSDIRPDAETRKRRHSFFLPRRRSIVGHIMDGEEGLLLKVDLFLSELERRLDFIESYVDLSKDSSISRTFSTLQAVRSRCSHASEEVLGAGRRRLHIMVDTLETRYKETLEAAESLNEKAHMGVDLLENMLSDFETRAYKLREQGFANAANAAEAFMDEGRRVANEGIERAIQAAYSLEEHIQQAIVLAKEGRLLSYDDLPSPWRNNPHIHKGYRFTESKLDCVRSAFNLSNELFNIWSHALGLILVLSIALYFYPNTANFSLSTKSDVFVAGVFFVMACLTLVCSTIWHTMNAVADVDAISIFACVDYTGISLLIAASIMTTEYTAFYCDPFSRYVYMGLTAFLGIGGVILPWHPRFNGADMAWVRVAFYVGLALTGFLPMVQLGWTHGLDFVYDFYSPISKSMLVYFSGAVVYASKIPERWYPGCFDYIGGSHNLWHAAVLGGILFHYSAMQAFFANAFHRAEGGCPSY
;
A
#
# COMPACT_ATOMS: atom_id res chain seq x y z
N MET A 1 -38.58 37.19 51.14
CA MET A 1 -38.51 36.18 52.23
C MET A 1 -37.86 34.96 51.62
N SER A 2 -36.52 34.98 51.56
CA SER A 2 -35.61 34.55 52.63
C SER A 2 -35.54 33.01 52.65
N ASP A 3 -34.58 32.38 51.96
CA ASP A 3 -33.14 32.34 52.22
C ASP A 3 -32.73 31.09 53.03
N VAL A 4 -31.64 30.49 52.52
CA VAL A 4 -30.51 29.91 53.27
C VAL A 4 -30.59 28.41 53.61
N THR A 5 -29.85 27.53 52.91
CA THR A 5 -28.40 27.14 53.03
C THR A 5 -28.30 25.83 53.83
N THR A 6 -27.56 24.78 53.40
CA THR A 6 -26.14 24.63 53.72
C THR A 6 -25.46 23.52 52.91
N ALA A 7 -24.26 23.85 52.44
CA ALA A 7 -23.27 23.04 51.75
C ALA A 7 -22.21 22.48 52.71
N ILE A 8 -21.46 21.46 52.26
CA ILE A 8 -20.09 21.09 52.70
C ILE A 8 -19.37 20.58 51.43
N THR A 9 -18.59 21.34 50.64
CA THR A 9 -17.15 21.73 50.72
C THR A 9 -16.19 20.63 51.19
N THR A 10 -15.08 20.33 50.50
CA THR A 10 -13.79 21.08 50.55
C THR A 10 -12.83 20.44 49.51
N ALA A 11 -12.35 21.15 48.48
CA ALA A 11 -11.10 21.95 48.35
C ALA A 11 -9.80 21.12 48.38
N CYS A 12 -8.80 21.31 47.51
CA CYS A 12 -7.92 22.49 47.36
C CYS A 12 -7.00 22.30 46.11
N ALA A 13 -6.35 23.27 45.48
CA ALA A 13 -6.37 24.73 45.51
C ALA A 13 -5.24 25.28 44.59
N TYR A 14 -5.50 26.44 43.95
CA TYR A 14 -4.60 27.62 43.87
C TYR A 14 -3.38 27.59 42.91
N LYS A 15 -2.99 28.68 42.21
CA LYS A 15 -3.46 30.08 42.14
C LYS A 15 -2.85 30.77 40.92
N ALA A 16 -3.54 31.79 40.40
CA ALA A 16 -3.03 32.81 39.48
C ALA A 16 -2.45 34.03 40.23
N ARG A 17 -1.65 34.88 39.54
CA ARG A 17 -1.72 36.35 39.63
C ARG A 17 -0.83 37.10 38.61
N ASP A 18 -1.49 38.02 37.89
CA ASP A 18 -1.16 39.39 37.40
C ASP A 18 0.10 40.08 38.00
N SER A 19 0.76 41.10 37.42
CA SER A 19 0.31 42.25 36.59
C SER A 19 1.53 43.07 36.10
N ASP A 20 1.32 43.85 35.03
CA ASP A 20 1.97 45.05 34.46
C ASP A 20 3.22 45.72 35.11
N ASN A 21 4.22 46.10 34.26
CA ASN A 21 4.59 47.50 33.94
C ASN A 21 5.94 47.67 33.18
N ILE A 22 5.88 48.40 32.05
CA ILE A 22 6.71 49.57 31.64
C ILE A 22 8.24 49.46 31.34
N ALA A 23 8.54 49.76 30.05
CA ALA A 23 9.59 50.62 29.47
C ALA A 23 10.98 50.10 28.96
N THR A 24 11.25 50.57 27.73
CA THR A 24 12.50 51.12 27.14
C THR A 24 13.61 50.21 26.58
N THR A 25 13.60 50.13 25.24
CA THR A 25 14.70 50.39 24.27
C THR A 25 16.14 49.97 24.58
N SER A 26 16.69 49.10 23.73
CA SER A 26 18.00 49.31 23.09
C SER A 26 18.12 48.42 21.84
N GLY A 27 18.57 49.01 20.74
CA GLY A 27 18.69 48.35 19.44
C GLY A 27 19.96 47.54 19.28
N SER A 28 20.02 46.74 18.22
CA SER A 28 21.25 46.43 17.50
C SER A 28 20.92 46.00 16.06
N ASP A 29 21.23 46.89 15.13
CA ASP A 29 21.49 46.57 13.73
C ASP A 29 22.85 45.85 13.59
N ILE A 30 23.06 45.29 12.40
CA ILE A 30 24.34 44.99 11.70
C ILE A 30 24.65 43.48 11.48
N ARG A 31 24.30 43.04 10.25
CA ARG A 31 24.87 42.03 9.31
C ARG A 31 26.42 41.90 9.31
N PRO A 32 27.08 41.02 8.51
CA PRO A 32 26.73 39.74 7.86
C PRO A 32 27.87 38.67 8.02
N ASP A 33 27.85 37.65 7.17
CA ASP A 33 28.93 36.70 6.79
C ASP A 33 29.13 35.41 7.60
N ALA A 34 28.68 34.31 7.00
CA ALA A 34 29.32 33.01 7.13
C ALA A 34 29.50 32.41 5.73
N GLU A 35 30.67 32.69 5.17
CA GLU A 35 31.16 32.21 3.89
C GLU A 35 31.20 30.68 3.81
N THR A 36 30.79 30.21 2.64
CA THR A 36 31.10 28.93 2.01
C THR A 36 32.53 28.44 2.29
N ARG A 37 32.61 27.32 3.00
CA ARG A 37 33.84 26.59 3.32
C ARG A 37 34.38 25.89 2.06
N LYS A 38 35.09 26.64 1.20
CA LYS A 38 35.95 26.09 0.13
C LYS A 38 37.05 25.24 0.77
N ARG A 39 37.04 23.92 0.51
CA ARG A 39 38.16 23.03 0.82
C ARG A 39 39.36 23.46 -0.03
N ARG A 40 40.39 23.99 0.65
CA ARG A 40 41.68 24.34 0.07
C ARG A 40 42.30 23.12 -0.63
N HIS A 41 42.60 23.28 -1.91
CA HIS A 41 43.56 22.45 -2.62
C HIS A 41 44.90 22.55 -1.91
N SER A 42 45.45 21.41 -1.49
CA SER A 42 46.81 21.31 -0.97
C SER A 42 47.77 21.80 -2.03
N PHE A 43 48.40 22.93 -1.75
CA PHE A 43 49.48 23.50 -2.55
C PHE A 43 50.58 22.46 -2.77
N PHE A 44 50.91 22.24 -4.04
CA PHE A 44 52.16 21.66 -4.49
C PHE A 44 53.32 22.40 -3.82
N LEU A 45 54.01 21.74 -2.90
CA LEU A 45 55.31 22.21 -2.41
C LEU A 45 56.33 21.96 -3.52
N PRO A 46 57.00 23.00 -4.07
CA PRO A 46 58.09 22.79 -5.00
C PRO A 46 59.23 22.13 -4.23
N ARG A 47 59.43 20.83 -4.48
CA ARG A 47 60.52 20.07 -3.86
C ARG A 47 61.84 20.71 -4.33
N ARG A 48 62.49 21.38 -3.38
CA ARG A 48 63.84 21.94 -3.46
C ARG A 48 64.72 20.99 -4.29
N ARG A 49 65.33 21.51 -5.36
CA ARG A 49 66.41 20.87 -6.13
C ARG A 49 67.53 20.50 -5.15
N SER A 50 67.47 19.28 -4.64
CA SER A 50 68.36 18.75 -3.62
C SER A 50 69.25 17.75 -4.33
N ILE A 51 70.55 18.07 -4.45
CA ILE A 51 71.79 17.27 -4.55
C ILE A 51 71.79 15.97 -5.42
N VAL A 52 70.69 15.25 -5.49
CA VAL A 52 70.39 14.11 -6.37
C VAL A 52 70.52 14.49 -7.85
N GLY A 53 70.17 15.71 -8.25
CA GLY A 53 70.25 16.16 -9.65
C GLY A 53 71.67 16.20 -10.23
N HIS A 54 72.73 16.19 -9.40
CA HIS A 54 74.11 16.19 -9.86
C HIS A 54 74.76 14.78 -9.81
N ILE A 55 74.05 13.79 -9.24
CA ILE A 55 74.42 12.37 -9.21
C ILE A 55 73.58 11.57 -10.24
N MET A 56 72.51 12.17 -10.77
CA MET A 56 71.57 11.55 -11.72
C MET A 56 71.94 11.65 -13.22
N ASP A 57 73.02 12.35 -13.59
CA ASP A 57 73.49 12.41 -14.99
C ASP A 57 74.31 11.17 -15.40
N GLY A 58 74.38 10.16 -14.53
CA GLY A 58 74.93 8.83 -14.83
C GLY A 58 73.85 7.81 -15.24
N GLU A 59 74.28 6.72 -15.88
CA GLU A 59 73.40 5.63 -16.36
C GLU A 59 72.43 5.10 -15.28
N GLU A 60 72.86 5.02 -14.01
CA GLU A 60 72.03 4.56 -12.89
C GLU A 60 70.89 5.52 -12.52
N GLY A 61 71.09 6.83 -12.66
CA GLY A 61 70.08 7.85 -12.36
C GLY A 61 68.94 7.85 -13.37
N LEU A 62 69.27 7.62 -14.64
CA LEU A 62 68.29 7.49 -15.72
C LEU A 62 67.43 6.23 -15.53
N LEU A 63 68.04 5.10 -15.17
CA LEU A 63 67.31 3.85 -14.91
C LEU A 63 66.27 4.03 -13.79
N LEU A 64 66.65 4.74 -12.71
CA LEU A 64 65.72 5.08 -11.63
C LEU A 64 64.59 6.00 -12.09
N LYS A 65 64.87 6.99 -12.96
CA LYS A 65 63.84 7.89 -13.53
C LYS A 65 62.82 7.10 -14.35
N VAL A 66 63.26 6.16 -15.16
CA VAL A 66 62.38 5.29 -15.97
C VAL A 66 61.53 4.39 -15.09
N ASP A 67 62.12 3.75 -14.07
CA ASP A 67 61.39 2.85 -13.16
C ASP A 67 60.33 3.58 -12.33
N LEU A 68 60.64 4.80 -11.86
CA LEU A 68 59.68 5.65 -11.15
C LEU A 68 58.53 6.06 -12.07
N PHE A 69 58.84 6.47 -13.31
CA PHE A 69 57.84 6.84 -14.30
C PHE A 69 56.92 5.67 -14.64
N LEU A 70 57.45 4.46 -14.87
CA LEU A 70 56.65 3.29 -15.22
C LEU A 70 55.69 2.88 -14.09
N SER A 71 56.14 2.98 -12.83
CA SER A 71 55.28 2.74 -11.66
C SER A 71 54.11 3.74 -11.58
N GLU A 72 54.40 5.01 -11.90
CA GLU A 72 53.39 6.07 -11.86
C GLU A 72 52.46 6.03 -13.09
N LEU A 73 52.97 5.58 -14.24
CA LEU A 73 52.20 5.39 -15.48
C LEU A 73 51.05 4.41 -15.25
N GLU A 74 51.30 3.26 -14.61
CA GLU A 74 50.27 2.24 -14.35
C GLU A 74 49.12 2.82 -13.52
N ARG A 75 49.44 3.44 -12.38
CA ARG A 75 48.47 4.03 -11.46
C ARG A 75 47.61 5.11 -12.11
N ARG A 76 48.21 5.96 -12.95
CA ARG A 76 47.53 7.08 -13.63
C ARG A 76 46.69 6.60 -14.82
N LEU A 77 47.15 5.59 -15.55
CA LEU A 77 46.40 5.02 -16.65
C LEU A 77 45.10 4.36 -16.16
N ASP A 78 45.15 3.63 -15.04
CA ASP A 78 43.97 2.99 -14.44
C ASP A 78 42.89 4.02 -14.05
N PHE A 79 43.31 5.19 -13.53
CA PHE A 79 42.39 6.29 -13.25
C PHE A 79 41.68 6.76 -14.52
N ILE A 80 42.41 6.95 -15.62
CA ILE A 80 41.85 7.40 -16.90
C ILE A 80 40.89 6.34 -17.47
N GLU A 81 41.26 5.06 -17.43
CA GLU A 81 40.43 3.94 -17.93
C GLU A 81 39.07 3.85 -17.23
N SER A 82 38.98 4.27 -15.96
CA SER A 82 37.72 4.25 -15.20
C SER A 82 36.69 5.32 -15.62
N TYR A 83 37.11 6.38 -16.30
CA TYR A 83 36.24 7.52 -16.67
C TYR A 83 36.05 7.71 -18.17
N VAL A 84 36.95 7.15 -19.00
CA VAL A 84 36.93 7.36 -20.45
C VAL A 84 36.51 6.07 -21.15
N ASP A 85 35.27 6.03 -21.63
CA ASP A 85 34.79 5.03 -22.59
C ASP A 85 35.41 5.35 -23.97
N LEU A 86 36.65 4.89 -24.18
CA LEU A 86 37.55 5.23 -25.31
C LEU A 86 37.11 4.68 -26.68
N SER A 87 35.86 4.23 -26.83
CA SER A 87 35.34 3.62 -28.06
C SER A 87 34.95 4.59 -29.17
N LYS A 88 35.02 5.93 -28.96
CA LYS A 88 34.41 6.90 -29.89
C LYS A 88 35.34 7.90 -30.59
N ASP A 89 36.64 7.95 -30.27
CA ASP A 89 37.55 8.93 -30.89
C ASP A 89 38.77 8.26 -31.54
N SER A 90 38.71 8.12 -32.88
CA SER A 90 39.72 7.42 -33.69
C SER A 90 41.09 8.10 -33.67
N SER A 91 41.13 9.42 -33.47
CA SER A 91 42.37 10.22 -33.41
C SER A 91 43.19 9.99 -32.14
N ILE A 92 42.55 9.54 -31.07
CA ILE A 92 43.10 9.43 -29.71
C ILE A 92 43.63 8.01 -29.41
N SER A 93 43.13 7.02 -30.16
CA SER A 93 43.46 5.60 -30.01
C SER A 93 44.97 5.31 -30.16
N ARG A 94 45.68 6.03 -31.04
CA ARG A 94 47.11 5.77 -31.30
C ARG A 94 48.01 6.16 -30.13
N THR A 95 47.74 7.30 -29.49
CA THR A 95 48.51 7.79 -28.34
C THR A 95 48.26 6.93 -27.10
N PHE A 96 46.99 6.67 -26.81
CA PHE A 96 46.59 5.85 -25.68
C PHE A 96 47.04 4.38 -25.81
N SER A 97 46.93 3.79 -27.00
CA SER A 97 47.48 2.45 -27.27
C SER A 97 49.00 2.39 -27.15
N THR A 98 49.71 3.52 -27.33
CA THR A 98 51.15 3.58 -27.09
C THR A 98 51.46 3.55 -25.60
N LEU A 99 50.74 4.33 -24.78
CA LEU A 99 50.87 4.27 -23.31
C LEU A 99 50.56 2.87 -22.77
N GLN A 100 49.49 2.22 -23.26
CA GLN A 100 49.15 0.84 -22.90
C GLN A 100 50.22 -0.18 -23.36
N ALA A 101 50.75 -0.03 -24.57
CA ALA A 101 51.80 -0.91 -25.09
C ALA A 101 53.09 -0.81 -24.27
N VAL A 102 53.48 0.40 -23.86
CA VAL A 102 54.62 0.62 -22.96
C VAL A 102 54.36 -0.01 -21.58
N ARG A 103 53.19 0.25 -20.97
CA ARG A 103 52.80 -0.37 -19.68
C ARG A 103 52.91 -1.90 -19.74
N SER A 104 52.25 -2.52 -20.72
CA SER A 104 52.19 -3.98 -20.86
C SER A 104 53.54 -4.61 -21.17
N ARG A 105 54.33 -4.02 -22.06
CA ARG A 105 55.65 -4.60 -22.43
C ARG A 105 56.69 -4.41 -21.34
N CYS A 106 56.66 -3.29 -20.62
CA CYS A 106 57.60 -3.03 -19.54
C CYS A 106 57.26 -3.80 -18.25
N SER A 107 55.97 -4.07 -17.96
CA SER A 107 55.59 -4.89 -16.80
C SER A 107 56.04 -6.34 -16.95
N HIS A 108 55.94 -6.93 -18.15
CA HIS A 108 56.45 -8.29 -18.40
C HIS A 108 57.98 -8.44 -18.20
N ALA A 109 58.74 -7.35 -18.28
CA ALA A 109 60.18 -7.37 -18.07
C ALA A 109 60.60 -7.19 -16.60
N SER A 110 59.67 -6.93 -15.66
CA SER A 110 59.99 -6.68 -14.25
C SER A 110 60.16 -7.93 -13.39
N GLU A 111 59.84 -9.12 -13.89
CA GLU A 111 59.84 -10.36 -13.10
C GLU A 111 61.22 -11.07 -12.99
N GLU A 112 62.25 -10.61 -13.72
CA GLU A 112 63.62 -11.20 -13.69
C GLU A 112 64.60 -10.33 -12.87
N VAL A 113 65.31 -10.92 -11.88
CA VAL A 113 65.86 -10.19 -10.70
C VAL A 113 67.23 -9.50 -10.91
N LEU A 114 67.95 -9.67 -12.03
CA LEU A 114 69.24 -8.99 -12.27
C LEU A 114 69.27 -8.29 -13.64
N GLY A 115 69.35 -6.95 -13.65
CA GLY A 115 69.43 -6.12 -14.87
C GLY A 115 68.10 -5.59 -15.40
N ALA A 116 67.00 -5.77 -14.67
CA ALA A 116 65.64 -5.46 -15.10
C ALA A 116 65.42 -3.99 -15.56
N GLY A 117 66.01 -3.02 -14.87
CA GLY A 117 65.86 -1.59 -15.21
C GLY A 117 66.39 -1.26 -16.61
N ARG A 118 67.56 -1.81 -16.97
CA ARG A 118 68.19 -1.57 -18.28
C ARG A 118 67.37 -2.18 -19.41
N ARG A 119 66.73 -3.33 -19.13
CA ARG A 119 65.83 -4.00 -20.07
C ARG A 119 64.52 -3.22 -20.26
N ARG A 120 63.91 -2.71 -19.18
CA ARG A 120 62.71 -1.86 -19.24
C ARG A 120 62.95 -0.59 -20.03
N LEU A 121 64.10 0.06 -19.82
CA LEU A 121 64.53 1.22 -20.58
C LEU A 121 64.64 0.89 -22.08
N HIS A 122 65.32 -0.20 -22.43
CA HIS A 122 65.40 -0.64 -23.83
C HIS A 122 64.04 -0.93 -24.45
N ILE A 123 63.16 -1.66 -23.74
CA ILE A 123 61.82 -2.01 -24.23
C ILE A 123 60.96 -0.76 -24.43
N MET A 124 61.04 0.22 -23.51
CA MET A 124 60.34 1.49 -23.63
C MET A 124 60.82 2.26 -24.86
N VAL A 125 62.14 2.41 -25.02
CA VAL A 125 62.73 3.11 -26.18
C VAL A 125 62.37 2.39 -27.48
N ASP A 126 62.49 1.07 -27.57
CA ASP A 126 62.14 0.27 -28.76
C ASP A 126 60.64 0.39 -29.13
N THR A 127 59.77 0.40 -28.12
CA THR A 127 58.31 0.59 -28.32
C THR A 127 57.99 2.01 -28.80
N LEU A 128 58.77 3.00 -28.38
CA LEU A 128 58.64 4.37 -28.85
C LEU A 128 59.24 4.57 -30.24
N GLU A 129 60.41 4.02 -30.54
CA GLU A 129 61.04 4.09 -31.87
C GLU A 129 60.18 3.45 -32.96
N THR A 130 59.53 2.32 -32.66
CA THR A 130 58.60 1.67 -33.60
C THR A 130 57.36 2.51 -33.91
N ARG A 131 56.93 3.40 -33.00
CA ARG A 131 55.67 4.16 -33.14
C ARG A 131 55.86 5.65 -33.45
N TYR A 132 56.99 6.22 -33.05
CA TYR A 132 57.37 7.65 -33.09
C TYR A 132 58.82 7.82 -33.55
N LYS A 133 59.19 7.14 -34.64
CA LYS A 133 60.55 7.10 -35.18
C LYS A 133 61.15 8.50 -35.41
N GLU A 134 60.40 9.39 -36.06
CA GLU A 134 60.83 10.77 -36.36
C GLU A 134 61.18 11.58 -35.11
N THR A 135 60.52 11.32 -33.98
CA THR A 135 60.72 12.07 -32.73
C THR A 135 61.95 11.60 -31.97
N LEU A 136 62.35 10.33 -32.10
CA LEU A 136 63.52 9.75 -31.41
C LEU A 136 64.78 9.70 -32.29
N GLU A 137 64.68 9.96 -33.60
CA GLU A 137 65.84 10.03 -34.51
C GLU A 137 66.79 11.20 -34.20
N ALA A 138 66.31 12.23 -33.51
CA ALA A 138 67.12 13.40 -33.11
C ALA A 138 68.13 13.11 -31.99
N ALA A 139 68.02 11.98 -31.30
CA ALA A 139 68.89 11.60 -30.19
C ALA A 139 69.94 10.58 -30.64
N GLU A 140 71.22 10.91 -30.45
CA GLU A 140 72.34 10.05 -30.89
C GLU A 140 72.65 8.93 -29.88
N SER A 141 72.21 9.07 -28.63
CA SER A 141 72.43 8.08 -27.56
C SER A 141 71.15 7.45 -27.03
N LEU A 142 71.23 6.19 -26.58
CA LEU A 142 70.12 5.47 -25.94
C LEU A 142 69.58 6.22 -24.70
N ASN A 143 70.47 6.88 -23.96
CA ASN A 143 70.11 7.60 -22.75
C ASN A 143 69.28 8.86 -23.06
N GLU A 144 69.65 9.57 -24.12
CA GLU A 144 68.90 10.74 -24.60
C GLU A 144 67.54 10.33 -25.18
N LYS A 145 67.49 9.21 -25.92
CA LYS A 145 66.23 8.59 -26.37
C LYS A 145 65.31 8.23 -25.22
N ALA A 146 65.85 7.68 -24.13
CA ALA A 146 65.08 7.34 -22.94
C ALA A 146 64.53 8.58 -22.24
N HIS A 147 65.32 9.65 -22.13
CA HIS A 147 64.85 10.92 -21.57
C HIS A 147 63.73 11.54 -22.40
N MET A 148 63.92 11.66 -23.71
CA MET A 148 62.88 12.16 -24.62
C MET A 148 61.63 11.29 -24.60
N GLY A 149 61.79 9.97 -24.48
CA GLY A 149 60.68 9.03 -24.41
C GLY A 149 59.84 9.16 -23.15
N VAL A 150 60.48 9.34 -21.98
CA VAL A 150 59.76 9.60 -20.72
C VAL A 150 59.00 10.91 -20.80
N ASP A 151 59.65 11.98 -21.26
CA ASP A 151 59.01 13.31 -21.33
C ASP A 151 57.84 13.31 -22.34
N LEU A 152 57.94 12.57 -23.44
CA LEU A 152 56.85 12.38 -24.40
C LEU A 152 55.64 11.67 -23.77
N LEU A 153 55.87 10.55 -23.09
CA LEU A 153 54.79 9.78 -22.46
C LEU A 153 54.15 10.53 -21.29
N GLU A 154 54.93 11.29 -20.52
CA GLU A 154 54.45 12.13 -19.42
C GLU A 154 53.51 13.24 -19.92
N ASN A 155 53.87 13.90 -21.03
CA ASN A 155 53.01 14.92 -21.65
C ASN A 155 51.70 14.31 -22.15
N MET A 156 51.75 13.15 -22.81
CA MET A 156 50.56 12.44 -23.27
C MET A 156 49.64 12.11 -22.09
N LEU A 157 50.20 11.60 -20.99
CA LEU A 157 49.44 11.20 -19.79
C LEU A 157 48.76 12.40 -19.11
N SER A 158 49.48 13.51 -18.96
CA SER A 158 48.95 14.76 -18.38
C SER A 158 47.77 15.34 -19.18
N ASP A 159 47.87 15.31 -20.51
CA ASP A 159 46.78 15.75 -21.39
C ASP A 159 45.52 14.89 -21.22
N PHE A 160 45.68 13.58 -21.05
CA PHE A 160 44.57 12.66 -20.81
C PHE A 160 43.90 12.87 -19.46
N GLU A 161 44.67 13.04 -18.38
CA GLU A 161 44.11 13.31 -17.05
C GLU A 161 43.30 14.60 -17.04
N THR A 162 43.82 15.67 -17.65
CA THR A 162 43.14 16.96 -17.72
C THR A 162 41.76 16.84 -18.39
N ARG A 163 41.64 15.99 -19.42
CA ARG A 163 40.37 15.70 -20.10
C ARG A 163 39.44 14.86 -19.24
N ALA A 164 39.95 13.82 -18.58
CA ALA A 164 39.17 12.97 -17.67
C ALA A 164 38.57 13.77 -16.50
N TYR A 165 39.34 14.70 -15.91
CA TYR A 165 38.85 15.58 -14.86
C TYR A 165 37.71 16.50 -15.34
N LYS A 166 37.83 17.09 -16.54
CA LYS A 166 36.77 17.94 -17.12
C LYS A 166 35.47 17.17 -17.36
N LEU A 167 35.56 15.95 -17.90
CA LEU A 167 34.39 15.09 -18.14
C LEU A 167 33.70 14.69 -16.84
N ARG A 168 34.47 14.38 -15.79
CA ARG A 168 33.94 14.08 -14.46
C ARG A 168 33.15 15.25 -13.88
N GLU A 169 33.71 16.47 -13.93
CA GLU A 169 33.04 17.67 -13.41
C GLU A 169 31.73 17.97 -14.16
N GLN A 170 31.74 17.85 -15.49
CA GLN A 170 30.53 17.99 -16.31
C GLN A 170 29.49 16.90 -16.02
N GLY A 171 29.92 15.66 -15.82
CA GLY A 171 29.04 14.55 -15.43
C GLY A 171 28.34 14.80 -14.09
N PHE A 172 29.07 15.28 -13.08
CA PHE A 172 28.49 15.65 -11.79
C PHE A 172 27.53 16.84 -11.88
N ALA A 173 27.87 17.88 -12.64
CA ALA A 173 26.99 19.04 -12.83
C ALA A 173 25.68 18.64 -13.54
N ASN A 174 25.77 17.83 -14.59
CA ASN A 174 24.59 17.34 -15.31
C ASN A 174 23.71 16.43 -14.44
N ALA A 175 24.32 15.55 -13.64
CA ALA A 175 23.59 14.70 -12.71
C ALA A 175 22.90 15.52 -11.60
N ALA A 176 23.56 16.55 -11.07
CA ALA A 176 22.98 17.45 -10.08
C ALA A 176 21.78 18.23 -10.65
N ASN A 177 21.92 18.80 -11.85
CA ASN A 177 20.84 19.51 -12.53
C ASN A 177 19.65 18.59 -12.84
N ALA A 178 19.92 17.34 -13.25
CA ALA A 178 18.87 16.35 -13.50
C ALA A 178 18.13 15.96 -12.21
N ALA A 179 18.86 15.81 -11.10
CA ALA A 179 18.26 15.54 -9.79
C ALA A 179 17.40 16.71 -9.31
N GLU A 180 17.87 17.95 -9.48
CA GLU A 180 17.11 19.16 -9.13
C GLU A 180 15.82 19.28 -9.96
N ALA A 181 15.89 19.07 -11.28
CA ALA A 181 14.72 19.08 -12.16
C ALA A 181 13.71 18.00 -11.79
N PHE A 182 14.16 16.79 -11.43
CA PHE A 182 13.27 15.72 -10.97
C PHE A 182 12.59 16.05 -9.64
N MET A 183 13.33 16.65 -8.69
CA MET A 183 12.78 17.07 -7.40
C MET A 183 11.77 18.22 -7.55
N ASP A 184 12.03 19.17 -8.45
CA ASP A 184 11.13 20.29 -8.71
C ASP A 184 9.83 19.81 -9.38
N GLU A 185 9.94 18.92 -10.36
CA GLU A 185 8.76 18.28 -10.96
C GLU A 185 7.96 17.47 -9.94
N GLY A 186 8.63 16.71 -9.07
CA GLY A 186 7.98 16.00 -7.97
C GLY A 186 7.23 16.94 -7.01
N ARG A 187 7.82 18.10 -6.70
CA ARG A 187 7.19 19.13 -5.86
C ARG A 187 6.00 19.78 -6.56
N ARG A 188 6.12 20.08 -7.86
CA ARG A 188 5.04 20.66 -8.68
C ARG A 188 3.83 19.72 -8.73
N VAL A 189 4.05 18.44 -9.05
CA VAL A 189 3.00 17.42 -9.07
C VAL A 189 2.35 17.26 -7.69
N ALA A 190 3.14 17.27 -6.61
CA ALA A 190 2.60 17.21 -5.25
C ALA A 190 1.74 18.44 -4.91
N ASN A 191 2.21 19.65 -5.24
CA ASN A 191 1.48 20.89 -4.98
C ASN A 191 0.18 20.96 -5.79
N GLU A 192 0.20 20.61 -7.08
CA GLU A 192 -1.01 20.51 -7.91
C GLU A 192 -2.00 19.48 -7.36
N GLY A 193 -1.50 18.36 -6.83
CA GLY A 193 -2.32 17.36 -6.14
C GLY A 193 -3.00 17.92 -4.89
N ILE A 194 -2.26 18.66 -4.06
CA ILE A 194 -2.79 19.32 -2.85
C ILE A 194 -3.83 20.38 -3.23
N GLU A 195 -3.56 21.22 -4.22
CA GLU A 195 -4.48 22.29 -4.62
C GLU A 195 -5.80 21.74 -5.17
N ARG A 196 -5.73 20.69 -6.01
CA ARG A 196 -6.94 19.98 -6.47
C ARG A 196 -7.73 19.36 -5.32
N ALA A 197 -7.04 18.80 -4.32
CA ALA A 197 -7.70 18.22 -3.14
C ALA A 197 -8.40 19.30 -2.29
N ILE A 198 -7.75 20.46 -2.10
CA ILE A 198 -8.34 21.61 -1.41
C ILE A 198 -9.57 22.13 -2.17
N GLN A 199 -9.46 22.31 -3.49
CA GLN A 199 -10.59 22.78 -4.30
C GLN A 199 -11.77 21.79 -4.28
N ALA A 200 -11.49 20.49 -4.32
CA ALA A 200 -12.51 19.45 -4.19
C ALA A 200 -13.18 19.47 -2.80
N ALA A 201 -12.41 19.72 -1.73
CA ALA A 201 -12.94 19.82 -0.37
C ALA A 201 -13.88 21.03 -0.21
N TYR A 202 -13.49 22.21 -0.70
CA TYR A 202 -14.36 23.39 -0.68
C TYR A 202 -15.63 23.20 -1.51
N SER A 203 -15.50 22.63 -2.71
CA SER A 203 -16.66 22.34 -3.54
C SER A 203 -17.60 21.35 -2.85
N LEU A 204 -17.08 20.32 -2.18
CA LEU A 204 -17.89 19.37 -1.43
C LEU A 204 -18.63 20.03 -0.26
N GLU A 205 -17.95 20.88 0.51
CA GLU A 205 -18.54 21.63 1.62
C GLU A 205 -19.69 22.54 1.16
N GLU A 206 -19.52 23.21 0.02
CA GLU A 206 -20.57 24.04 -0.58
C GLU A 206 -21.81 23.21 -0.96
N HIS A 207 -21.62 22.06 -1.63
CA HIS A 207 -22.73 21.17 -1.99
C HIS A 207 -23.44 20.58 -0.76
N ILE A 208 -22.70 20.26 0.31
CA ILE A 208 -23.29 19.81 1.59
C ILE A 208 -24.18 20.91 2.16
N GLN A 209 -23.69 22.15 2.21
CA GLN A 209 -24.46 23.27 2.74
C GLN A 209 -25.72 23.56 1.92
N GLN A 210 -25.62 23.47 0.58
CA GLN A 210 -26.78 23.60 -0.31
C GLN A 210 -27.82 22.50 -0.04
N ALA A 211 -27.39 21.24 0.08
CA ALA A 211 -28.28 20.11 0.38
C ALA A 211 -28.97 20.25 1.74
N ILE A 212 -28.26 20.77 2.77
CA ILE A 212 -28.84 21.09 4.08
C ILE A 212 -29.97 22.11 3.95
N VAL A 213 -29.75 23.20 3.21
CA VAL A 213 -30.74 24.26 3.02
C VAL A 213 -31.99 23.70 2.35
N LEU A 214 -31.81 22.93 1.27
CA LEU A 214 -32.90 22.27 0.56
C LEU A 214 -33.68 21.29 1.45
N ALA A 215 -32.99 20.52 2.30
CA ALA A 215 -33.64 19.61 3.24
C ALA A 215 -34.45 20.35 4.33
N LYS A 216 -33.97 21.53 4.77
CA LYS A 216 -34.69 22.39 5.75
C LYS A 216 -35.99 22.96 5.19
N GLU A 217 -36.14 23.05 3.86
CA GLU A 217 -37.41 23.39 3.21
C GLU A 217 -38.46 22.27 3.29
N GLY A 218 -38.13 21.14 3.94
CA GLY A 218 -39.06 20.03 4.20
C GLY A 218 -39.28 19.10 3.00
N ARG A 219 -38.43 19.17 1.97
CA ARG A 219 -38.50 18.29 0.80
C ARG A 219 -37.45 17.18 0.86
N LEU A 220 -37.78 16.03 0.29
CA LEU A 220 -36.80 14.99 -0.06
C LEU A 220 -35.97 15.49 -1.25
N LEU A 221 -34.68 15.17 -1.24
CA LEU A 221 -33.74 15.58 -2.27
C LEU A 221 -33.84 14.69 -3.50
N SER A 222 -33.49 15.26 -4.64
CA SER A 222 -33.20 14.52 -5.86
C SER A 222 -31.74 14.05 -5.89
N TYR A 223 -31.41 13.12 -6.77
CA TYR A 223 -30.04 12.62 -6.94
C TYR A 223 -29.04 13.75 -7.25
N ASP A 224 -29.46 14.72 -8.05
CA ASP A 224 -28.62 15.84 -8.48
C ASP A 224 -28.40 16.88 -7.37
N ASP A 225 -29.24 16.89 -6.34
CA ASP A 225 -29.10 17.78 -5.18
C ASP A 225 -28.12 17.21 -4.13
N LEU A 226 -27.78 15.92 -4.20
CA LEU A 226 -26.92 15.28 -3.21
C LEU A 226 -25.45 15.66 -3.40
N PRO A 227 -24.66 15.75 -2.31
CA PRO A 227 -23.20 15.81 -2.42
C PRO A 227 -22.62 14.46 -2.90
N SER A 228 -21.42 14.48 -3.50
CA SER A 228 -20.87 13.30 -4.18
C SER A 228 -20.75 12.03 -3.32
N PRO A 229 -20.42 12.06 -2.00
CA PRO A 229 -20.38 10.84 -1.19
C PRO A 229 -21.72 10.14 -0.97
N TRP A 230 -22.85 10.83 -1.17
CA TRP A 230 -24.20 10.28 -1.00
C TRP A 230 -24.82 9.76 -2.30
N ARG A 231 -24.18 10.03 -3.45
CA ARG A 231 -24.67 9.66 -4.79
C ARG A 231 -24.37 8.19 -5.12
N ASN A 232 -25.08 7.27 -4.46
CA ASN A 232 -24.81 5.84 -4.55
C ASN A 232 -25.36 5.14 -5.81
N ASN A 233 -26.53 5.56 -6.30
CA ASN A 233 -27.21 4.90 -7.42
C ASN A 233 -27.85 5.94 -8.37
N PRO A 234 -27.31 6.15 -9.58
CA PRO A 234 -27.82 7.16 -10.51
C PRO A 234 -29.21 6.84 -11.09
N HIS A 235 -29.72 5.62 -10.90
CA HIS A 235 -31.04 5.22 -11.41
C HIS A 235 -32.19 5.54 -10.45
N ILE A 236 -31.87 5.97 -9.22
CA ILE A 236 -32.83 6.43 -8.22
C ILE A 236 -32.79 7.95 -8.24
N HIS A 237 -33.87 8.59 -8.67
CA HIS A 237 -33.85 10.01 -9.00
C HIS A 237 -34.30 10.91 -7.83
N LYS A 238 -35.13 10.40 -6.92
CA LYS A 238 -35.73 11.19 -5.82
C LYS A 238 -35.94 10.36 -4.57
N GLY A 239 -36.29 11.04 -3.48
CA GLY A 239 -36.69 10.42 -2.22
C GLY A 239 -35.58 10.37 -1.18
N TYR A 240 -34.46 11.04 -1.43
CA TYR A 240 -33.30 11.04 -0.55
C TYR A 240 -33.52 11.92 0.68
N ARG A 241 -33.06 11.42 1.82
CA ARG A 241 -33.05 12.13 3.10
C ARG A 241 -31.70 12.78 3.32
N PHE A 242 -31.69 13.93 3.97
CA PHE A 242 -30.46 14.62 4.38
C PHE A 242 -30.73 15.44 5.63
N THR A 243 -29.94 15.25 6.68
CA THR A 243 -30.21 15.78 8.02
C THR A 243 -28.92 16.11 8.73
N GLU A 244 -28.87 17.21 9.49
CA GLU A 244 -27.70 17.58 10.29
C GLU A 244 -27.57 16.74 11.57
N SER A 245 -28.70 16.35 12.16
CA SER A 245 -28.74 15.66 13.45
C SER A 245 -28.99 14.16 13.29
N LYS A 246 -28.20 13.35 14.02
CA LYS A 246 -28.42 11.89 14.14
C LYS A 246 -29.80 11.54 14.70
N LEU A 247 -30.38 12.39 15.54
CA LEU A 247 -31.73 12.17 16.06
C LEU A 247 -32.79 12.36 14.97
N ASP A 248 -32.55 13.32 14.07
CA ASP A 248 -33.45 13.56 12.93
C ASP A 248 -33.32 12.46 11.88
N CYS A 249 -32.15 11.83 11.72
CA CYS A 249 -32.01 10.58 10.98
C CYS A 249 -32.98 9.51 11.52
N VAL A 250 -33.00 9.28 12.83
CA VAL A 250 -33.88 8.29 13.47
C VAL A 250 -35.36 8.66 13.28
N ARG A 251 -35.74 9.93 13.44
CA ARG A 251 -37.12 10.37 13.19
C ARG A 251 -37.53 10.19 11.73
N SER A 252 -36.61 10.48 10.81
CA SER A 252 -36.86 10.37 9.37
C SER A 252 -37.06 8.92 8.89
N ALA A 253 -36.64 7.92 9.67
CA ALA A 253 -36.88 6.50 9.39
C ALA A 253 -38.38 6.14 9.37
N PHE A 254 -39.23 6.96 9.98
CA PHE A 254 -40.69 6.79 10.00
C PHE A 254 -41.39 7.56 8.88
N ASN A 255 -40.65 8.33 8.07
CA ASN A 255 -41.20 9.11 6.96
C ASN A 255 -40.95 8.39 5.63
N LEU A 256 -41.81 8.66 4.64
CA LEU A 256 -41.63 8.13 3.29
C LEU A 256 -40.30 8.63 2.71
N SER A 257 -39.44 7.71 2.30
CA SER A 257 -38.15 7.97 1.67
C SER A 257 -37.72 6.76 0.85
N ASN A 258 -36.70 6.92 0.02
CA ASN A 258 -36.10 5.82 -0.73
C ASN A 258 -35.44 4.75 0.16
N GLU A 259 -35.17 5.08 1.42
CA GLU A 259 -34.60 4.17 2.41
C GLU A 259 -35.63 3.50 3.32
N LEU A 260 -36.92 3.91 3.24
CA LEU A 260 -37.96 3.40 4.13
C LEU A 260 -38.04 1.87 4.09
N PHE A 261 -38.10 1.28 2.90
CA PHE A 261 -38.15 -0.17 2.76
C PHE A 261 -36.90 -0.82 3.36
N ASN A 262 -35.70 -0.32 3.03
CA ASN A 262 -34.43 -0.89 3.50
C ASN A 262 -34.33 -0.90 5.04
N ILE A 263 -34.76 0.18 5.69
CA ILE A 263 -34.78 0.26 7.15
C ILE A 263 -35.76 -0.78 7.72
N TRP A 264 -37.01 -0.75 7.27
CA TRP A 264 -38.07 -1.56 7.88
C TRP A 264 -38.01 -3.03 7.52
N SER A 265 -37.49 -3.41 6.34
CA SER A 265 -37.30 -4.81 5.97
C SER A 265 -36.38 -5.53 6.95
N HIS A 266 -35.27 -4.89 7.35
CA HIS A 266 -34.33 -5.47 8.31
C HIS A 266 -34.74 -5.25 9.76
N ALA A 267 -35.40 -4.13 10.11
CA ALA A 267 -35.93 -3.92 11.46
C ALA A 267 -37.05 -4.94 11.81
N LEU A 268 -37.99 -5.18 10.89
CA LEU A 268 -39.02 -6.21 11.05
C LEU A 268 -38.41 -7.62 10.94
N GLY A 269 -37.44 -7.79 10.05
CA GLY A 269 -36.65 -9.02 9.94
C GLY A 269 -35.98 -9.39 11.27
N LEU A 270 -35.45 -8.42 12.00
CA LEU A 270 -34.83 -8.63 13.32
C LEU A 270 -35.86 -9.17 14.31
N ILE A 271 -37.05 -8.58 14.38
CA ILE A 271 -38.14 -9.04 15.26
C ILE A 271 -38.53 -10.48 14.91
N LEU A 272 -38.62 -10.80 13.60
CA LEU A 272 -38.92 -12.14 13.13
C LEU A 272 -37.83 -13.15 13.54
N VAL A 273 -36.56 -12.84 13.29
CA VAL A 273 -35.43 -13.72 13.63
C VAL A 273 -35.31 -13.90 15.14
N LEU A 274 -35.52 -12.85 15.94
CA LEU A 274 -35.58 -12.96 17.41
C LEU A 274 -36.73 -13.84 17.88
N SER A 275 -37.90 -13.71 17.26
CA SER A 275 -39.05 -14.59 17.56
C SER A 275 -38.72 -16.05 17.26
N ILE A 276 -38.02 -16.31 16.15
CA ILE A 276 -37.54 -17.65 15.81
C ILE A 276 -36.52 -18.14 16.85
N ALA A 277 -35.50 -17.34 17.15
CA ALA A 277 -34.41 -17.73 18.04
C ALA A 277 -34.87 -17.99 19.48
N LEU A 278 -35.78 -17.15 20.01
CA LEU A 278 -36.18 -17.17 21.42
C LEU A 278 -37.45 -17.97 21.70
N TYR A 279 -38.32 -18.15 20.70
CA TYR A 279 -39.60 -18.86 20.88
C TYR A 279 -39.71 -20.09 19.99
N PHE A 280 -39.61 -19.98 18.68
CA PHE A 280 -39.88 -21.13 17.81
C PHE A 280 -38.78 -22.21 17.87
N TYR A 281 -37.51 -21.84 17.85
CA TYR A 281 -36.39 -22.77 17.87
C TYR A 281 -36.34 -23.61 19.15
N PRO A 282 -36.46 -23.04 20.36
CA PRO A 282 -36.52 -23.82 21.59
C PRO A 282 -37.69 -24.81 21.69
N ASN A 283 -38.78 -24.56 20.95
CA ASN A 283 -39.95 -25.43 20.89
C ASN A 283 -39.87 -26.51 19.80
N THR A 284 -38.74 -26.62 19.08
CA THR A 284 -38.55 -27.68 18.08
C THR A 284 -38.12 -29.01 18.73
N ALA A 285 -38.48 -30.13 18.12
CA ALA A 285 -38.00 -31.45 18.54
C ALA A 285 -36.46 -31.52 18.50
N ASN A 286 -35.84 -30.91 17.48
CA ASN A 286 -34.38 -30.83 17.37
C ASN A 286 -33.73 -30.19 18.60
N PHE A 287 -34.29 -29.09 19.13
CA PHE A 287 -33.74 -28.44 20.32
C PHE A 287 -33.72 -29.35 21.54
N SER A 288 -34.72 -30.24 21.70
CA SER A 288 -34.75 -31.20 22.81
C SER A 288 -33.70 -32.32 22.67
N LEU A 289 -33.25 -32.61 21.45
CA LEU A 289 -32.22 -33.63 21.15
C LEU A 289 -30.81 -33.03 21.13
N SER A 290 -30.71 -31.72 20.89
CA SER A 290 -29.45 -30.97 20.79
C SER A 290 -28.62 -31.03 22.07
N THR A 291 -27.32 -31.27 21.90
CA THR A 291 -26.32 -31.04 22.95
C THR A 291 -26.13 -29.54 23.21
N LYS A 292 -25.42 -29.20 24.30
CA LYS A 292 -25.05 -27.79 24.59
C LYS A 292 -24.23 -27.16 23.45
N SER A 293 -23.40 -27.94 22.77
CA SER A 293 -22.59 -27.48 21.64
C SER A 293 -23.45 -27.20 20.41
N ASP A 294 -24.45 -28.05 20.13
CA ASP A 294 -25.41 -27.85 19.04
C ASP A 294 -26.21 -26.55 19.25
N VAL A 295 -26.73 -26.35 20.46
CA VAL A 295 -27.43 -25.12 20.84
C VAL A 295 -26.51 -23.91 20.74
N PHE A 296 -25.25 -24.02 21.15
CA PHE A 296 -24.27 -22.94 21.05
C PHE A 296 -24.02 -22.51 19.60
N VAL A 297 -23.78 -23.47 18.70
CA VAL A 297 -23.52 -23.17 17.27
C VAL A 297 -24.75 -22.52 16.61
N ALA A 298 -25.95 -23.07 16.86
CA ALA A 298 -27.19 -22.44 16.39
C ALA A 298 -27.39 -21.03 16.98
N GLY A 299 -27.05 -20.85 18.27
CA GLY A 299 -27.08 -19.55 18.94
C GLY A 299 -26.15 -18.53 18.30
N VAL A 300 -24.92 -18.93 17.95
CA VAL A 300 -23.98 -18.07 17.23
C VAL A 300 -24.57 -17.61 15.89
N PHE A 301 -25.18 -18.51 15.11
CA PHE A 301 -25.87 -18.15 13.88
C PHE A 301 -26.96 -17.09 14.12
N PHE A 302 -27.85 -17.31 15.10
CA PHE A 302 -28.91 -16.35 15.39
C PHE A 302 -28.40 -15.00 15.86
N VAL A 303 -27.38 -14.96 16.72
CA VAL A 303 -26.79 -13.71 17.21
C VAL A 303 -26.14 -12.94 16.05
N MET A 304 -25.37 -13.62 15.19
CA MET A 304 -24.73 -12.97 14.03
C MET A 304 -25.76 -12.52 12.99
N ALA A 305 -26.83 -13.28 12.77
CA ALA A 305 -27.95 -12.87 11.92
C ALA A 305 -28.66 -11.62 12.47
N CYS A 306 -28.99 -11.60 13.76
CA CYS A 306 -29.58 -10.43 14.40
C CYS A 306 -28.66 -9.21 14.33
N LEU A 307 -27.37 -9.38 14.63
CA LEU A 307 -26.37 -8.31 14.55
C LEU A 307 -26.29 -7.72 13.14
N THR A 308 -26.33 -8.58 12.11
CA THR A 308 -26.35 -8.13 10.71
C THR A 308 -27.55 -7.25 10.39
N LEU A 309 -28.74 -7.67 10.81
CA LEU A 309 -29.97 -6.89 10.61
C LEU A 309 -29.93 -5.57 11.37
N VAL A 310 -29.37 -5.55 12.59
CA VAL A 310 -29.16 -4.32 13.39
C VAL A 310 -28.16 -3.38 12.69
N CYS A 311 -26.99 -3.89 12.30
CA CYS A 311 -25.96 -3.12 11.61
C CYS A 311 -26.51 -2.46 10.34
N SER A 312 -27.26 -3.23 9.54
CA SER A 312 -27.90 -2.73 8.33
C SER A 312 -28.99 -1.69 8.61
N THR A 313 -29.83 -1.92 9.62
CA THR A 313 -30.85 -0.95 10.05
C THR A 313 -30.21 0.36 10.50
N ILE A 314 -29.11 0.31 11.26
CA ILE A 314 -28.36 1.49 11.70
C ILE A 314 -27.77 2.24 10.50
N TRP A 315 -27.12 1.54 9.58
CA TRP A 315 -26.55 2.13 8.37
C TRP A 315 -27.62 2.87 7.56
N HIS A 316 -28.70 2.19 7.19
CA HIS A 316 -29.77 2.78 6.41
C HIS A 316 -30.51 3.89 7.16
N THR A 317 -30.56 3.85 8.48
CA THR A 317 -31.12 4.98 9.26
C THR A 317 -30.20 6.19 9.20
N MET A 318 -28.89 6.00 9.40
CA MET A 318 -27.89 7.05 9.58
C MET A 318 -27.27 7.56 8.28
N ASN A 319 -27.48 6.91 7.13
CA ASN A 319 -26.91 7.34 5.85
C ASN A 319 -27.42 8.72 5.36
N ALA A 320 -28.42 9.28 6.03
CA ALA A 320 -28.93 10.63 5.81
C ALA A 320 -28.17 11.73 6.57
N VAL A 321 -27.23 11.37 7.46
CA VAL A 321 -26.48 12.38 8.25
C VAL A 321 -25.58 13.20 7.34
N ALA A 322 -25.55 14.52 7.52
CA ALA A 322 -24.69 15.45 6.77
C ALA A 322 -23.25 15.47 7.34
N ASP A 323 -22.66 14.29 7.53
CA ASP A 323 -21.33 14.08 8.09
C ASP A 323 -20.61 12.98 7.29
N VAL A 324 -19.57 13.36 6.56
CA VAL A 324 -18.81 12.50 5.64
C VAL A 324 -18.12 11.36 6.39
N ASP A 325 -17.55 11.66 7.57
CA ASP A 325 -16.82 10.67 8.36
C ASP A 325 -17.81 9.66 8.98
N ALA A 326 -18.94 10.15 9.48
CA ALA A 326 -19.98 9.29 10.05
C ALA A 326 -20.52 8.27 9.03
N ILE A 327 -20.72 8.68 7.77
CA ILE A 327 -21.22 7.77 6.72
C ILE A 327 -20.23 6.66 6.43
N SER A 328 -18.95 7.00 6.31
CA SER A 328 -17.91 5.99 6.08
C SER A 328 -17.89 4.96 7.22
N ILE A 329 -18.03 5.41 8.47
CA ILE A 329 -18.10 4.54 9.65
C ILE A 329 -19.34 3.64 9.62
N PHE A 330 -20.52 4.21 9.39
CA PHE A 330 -21.76 3.42 9.39
C PHE A 330 -21.82 2.43 8.21
N ALA A 331 -21.22 2.76 7.06
CA ALA A 331 -21.07 1.81 5.95
C ALA A 331 -20.21 0.60 6.36
N CYS A 332 -19.10 0.83 7.07
CA CYS A 332 -18.25 -0.24 7.60
C CYS A 332 -18.97 -1.13 8.61
N VAL A 333 -19.87 -0.56 9.43
CA VAL A 333 -20.72 -1.32 10.36
C VAL A 333 -21.60 -2.33 9.60
N ASP A 334 -22.21 -1.93 8.49
CA ASP A 334 -23.04 -2.83 7.67
C ASP A 334 -22.22 -3.96 7.03
N TYR A 335 -21.07 -3.63 6.44
CA TYR A 335 -20.15 -4.62 5.86
C TYR A 335 -19.66 -5.63 6.91
N THR A 336 -19.42 -5.17 8.13
CA THR A 336 -19.06 -6.03 9.27
C THR A 336 -20.17 -7.04 9.58
N GLY A 337 -21.44 -6.59 9.58
CA GLY A 337 -22.60 -7.46 9.76
C GLY A 337 -22.65 -8.58 8.71
N ILE A 338 -22.62 -8.22 7.42
CA ILE A 338 -22.65 -9.19 6.31
C ILE A 338 -21.53 -10.24 6.46
N SER A 339 -20.32 -9.80 6.82
CA SER A 339 -19.16 -10.68 7.03
C SER A 339 -19.42 -11.74 8.11
N LEU A 340 -19.98 -11.31 9.24
CA LEU A 340 -20.27 -12.17 10.39
C LEU A 340 -21.39 -13.17 10.09
N LEU A 341 -22.43 -12.76 9.36
CA LEU A 341 -23.51 -13.67 8.94
C LEU A 341 -23.01 -14.76 8.00
N ILE A 342 -22.17 -14.40 7.01
CA ILE A 342 -21.57 -15.38 6.09
C ILE A 342 -20.75 -16.40 6.88
N ALA A 343 -19.84 -15.92 7.73
CA ALA A 343 -18.99 -16.80 8.53
C ALA A 343 -19.82 -17.73 9.44
N ALA A 344 -20.83 -17.22 10.14
CA ALA A 344 -21.66 -18.04 11.02
C ALA A 344 -22.50 -19.08 10.26
N SER A 345 -22.98 -18.74 9.06
CA SER A 345 -23.73 -19.66 8.19
C SER A 345 -22.84 -20.80 7.68
N ILE A 346 -21.62 -20.48 7.26
CA ILE A 346 -20.63 -21.48 6.83
C ILE A 346 -20.22 -22.37 8.02
N MET A 347 -19.89 -21.78 9.18
CA MET A 347 -19.51 -22.52 10.39
C MET A 347 -20.59 -23.49 10.86
N THR A 348 -21.87 -23.09 10.80
CA THR A 348 -22.99 -23.98 11.17
C THR A 348 -23.10 -25.18 10.23
N THR A 349 -22.86 -24.94 8.94
CA THR A 349 -22.84 -25.99 7.91
C THR A 349 -21.65 -26.92 8.12
N GLU A 350 -20.43 -26.40 8.33
CA GLU A 350 -19.22 -27.17 8.59
C GLU A 350 -19.33 -28.03 9.87
N TYR A 351 -19.89 -27.45 10.94
CA TYR A 351 -20.09 -28.13 12.21
C TYR A 351 -20.95 -29.39 12.06
N THR A 352 -22.03 -29.29 11.30
CA THR A 352 -22.97 -30.39 11.06
C THR A 352 -22.50 -31.34 9.96
N ALA A 353 -21.78 -30.86 8.96
CA ALA A 353 -21.21 -31.68 7.90
C ALA A 353 -20.16 -32.66 8.45
N PHE A 354 -19.27 -32.17 9.30
CA PHE A 354 -18.23 -32.97 9.96
C PHE A 354 -18.62 -33.38 11.38
N TYR A 355 -19.92 -33.60 11.65
CA TYR A 355 -20.43 -33.93 12.99
C TYR A 355 -19.79 -35.18 13.62
N CYS A 356 -19.28 -36.09 12.79
CA CYS A 356 -18.59 -37.31 13.22
C CYS A 356 -17.06 -37.26 13.03
N ASP A 357 -16.51 -36.18 12.46
CA ASP A 357 -15.08 -35.99 12.24
C ASP A 357 -14.62 -34.69 12.93
N PRO A 358 -14.13 -34.77 14.18
CA PRO A 358 -13.71 -33.58 14.92
C PRO A 358 -12.52 -32.84 14.26
N PHE A 359 -11.60 -33.57 13.61
CA PHE A 359 -10.38 -32.96 13.09
C PHE A 359 -10.70 -32.00 11.94
N SER A 360 -11.37 -32.48 10.89
CA SER A 360 -11.74 -31.62 9.77
C SER A 360 -12.72 -30.53 10.18
N ARG A 361 -13.64 -30.82 11.11
CA ARG A 361 -14.54 -29.80 11.67
C ARG A 361 -13.80 -28.61 12.24
N TYR A 362 -12.83 -28.84 13.13
CA TYR A 362 -12.09 -27.73 13.75
C TYR A 362 -11.17 -27.00 12.77
N VAL A 363 -10.61 -27.70 11.78
CA VAL A 363 -9.79 -27.07 10.74
C VAL A 363 -10.61 -26.08 9.91
N TYR A 364 -11.75 -26.51 9.37
CA TYR A 364 -12.59 -25.65 8.54
C TYR A 364 -13.26 -24.54 9.35
N MET A 365 -13.84 -24.86 10.52
CA MET A 365 -14.42 -23.83 11.38
C MET A 365 -13.38 -22.81 11.86
N GLY A 366 -12.15 -23.25 12.13
CA GLY A 366 -11.04 -22.37 12.51
C GLY A 366 -10.64 -21.43 11.37
N LEU A 367 -10.55 -21.94 10.14
CA LEU A 367 -10.30 -21.12 8.95
C LEU A 367 -11.42 -20.10 8.71
N THR A 368 -12.68 -20.55 8.78
CA THR A 368 -13.85 -19.69 8.61
C THR A 368 -13.94 -18.63 9.71
N ALA A 369 -13.61 -18.96 10.96
CA ALA A 369 -13.54 -18.00 12.05
C ALA A 369 -12.42 -16.97 11.85
N PHE A 370 -11.23 -17.41 11.42
CA PHE A 370 -10.10 -16.52 11.11
C PHE A 370 -10.46 -15.52 10.00
N LEU A 371 -11.04 -16.02 8.90
CA LEU A 371 -11.48 -15.15 7.81
C LEU A 371 -12.65 -14.26 8.24
N GLY A 372 -13.58 -14.75 9.06
CA GLY A 372 -14.65 -13.96 9.65
C GLY A 372 -14.12 -12.77 10.48
N ILE A 373 -13.11 -12.99 11.32
CA ILE A 373 -12.41 -11.93 12.05
C ILE A 373 -11.74 -10.95 11.09
N GLY A 374 -11.10 -11.45 10.03
CA GLY A 374 -10.59 -10.61 8.94
C GLY A 374 -11.68 -9.72 8.33
N GLY A 375 -12.88 -10.26 8.11
CA GLY A 375 -14.02 -9.53 7.58
C GLY A 375 -14.58 -8.47 8.53
N VAL A 376 -14.31 -8.57 9.82
CA VAL A 376 -14.59 -7.53 10.82
C VAL A 376 -13.51 -6.47 10.84
N ILE A 377 -12.23 -6.83 10.74
CA ILE A 377 -11.12 -5.88 10.92
C ILE A 377 -10.84 -5.09 9.63
N LEU A 378 -10.83 -5.75 8.48
CA LEU A 378 -10.38 -5.16 7.22
C LEU A 378 -11.23 -3.95 6.78
N PRO A 379 -12.57 -3.96 6.84
CA PRO A 379 -13.38 -2.80 6.46
C PRO A 379 -13.08 -1.54 7.27
N TRP A 380 -12.56 -1.67 8.49
CA TRP A 380 -12.21 -0.54 9.35
C TRP A 380 -10.82 0.04 9.07
N HIS A 381 -10.02 -0.65 8.24
CA HIS A 381 -8.72 -0.14 7.84
C HIS A 381 -8.89 0.89 6.70
N PRO A 382 -8.43 2.16 6.85
CA PRO A 382 -8.68 3.23 5.87
C PRO A 382 -8.22 2.88 4.45
N ARG A 383 -7.09 2.19 4.33
CA ARG A 383 -6.57 1.72 3.02
C ARG A 383 -7.49 0.70 2.35
N PHE A 384 -8.14 -0.17 3.10
CA PHE A 384 -9.00 -1.22 2.55
C PHE A 384 -10.41 -0.70 2.21
N ASN A 385 -10.88 0.32 2.94
CA ASN A 385 -12.15 0.99 2.65
C ASN A 385 -12.06 1.98 1.48
N GLY A 386 -10.86 2.36 1.07
CA GLY A 386 -10.63 3.22 -0.09
C GLY A 386 -11.25 2.68 -1.38
N ALA A 387 -11.70 3.60 -2.25
CA ALA A 387 -12.28 3.25 -3.55
C ALA A 387 -11.27 2.50 -4.46
N ASP A 388 -9.98 2.79 -4.30
CA ASP A 388 -8.86 2.14 -4.98
C ASP A 388 -8.70 0.65 -4.63
N MET A 389 -9.13 0.25 -3.42
CA MET A 389 -9.07 -1.14 -2.94
C MET A 389 -10.40 -1.89 -3.03
N ALA A 390 -11.39 -1.34 -3.76
CA ALA A 390 -12.69 -1.99 -3.93
C ALA A 390 -12.58 -3.42 -4.48
N TRP A 391 -11.65 -3.67 -5.41
CA TRP A 391 -11.41 -5.00 -5.96
C TRP A 391 -10.85 -5.98 -4.91
N VAL A 392 -9.98 -5.53 -4.01
CA VAL A 392 -9.43 -6.35 -2.91
C VAL A 392 -10.54 -6.76 -1.96
N ARG A 393 -11.43 -5.81 -1.64
CA ARG A 393 -12.59 -6.07 -0.79
C ARG A 393 -13.54 -7.10 -1.40
N VAL A 394 -13.84 -6.97 -2.69
CA VAL A 394 -14.64 -7.97 -3.42
C VAL A 394 -13.93 -9.32 -3.42
N ALA A 395 -12.63 -9.37 -3.73
CA ALA A 395 -11.85 -10.60 -3.74
C ALA A 395 -11.83 -11.29 -2.36
N PHE A 396 -11.73 -10.52 -1.28
CA PHE A 396 -11.80 -11.03 0.08
C PHE A 396 -13.15 -11.70 0.37
N TYR A 397 -14.27 -11.05 0.08
CA TYR A 397 -15.61 -11.60 0.32
C TYR A 397 -15.93 -12.81 -0.54
N VAL A 398 -15.53 -12.76 -1.82
CA VAL A 398 -15.64 -13.92 -2.71
C VAL A 398 -14.77 -15.06 -2.20
N GLY A 399 -13.54 -14.78 -1.76
CA GLY A 399 -12.65 -15.76 -1.15
C GLY A 399 -13.25 -16.43 0.09
N LEU A 400 -13.81 -15.64 1.01
CA LEU A 400 -14.54 -16.12 2.20
C LEU A 400 -15.72 -17.01 1.82
N ALA A 401 -16.48 -16.67 0.77
CA ALA A 401 -17.57 -17.53 0.31
C ALA A 401 -17.06 -18.83 -0.34
N LEU A 402 -15.94 -18.74 -1.07
CA LEU A 402 -15.31 -19.89 -1.75
C LEU A 402 -14.77 -20.92 -0.76
N THR A 403 -14.35 -20.52 0.45
CA THR A 403 -13.90 -21.50 1.46
C THR A 403 -15.01 -22.46 1.88
N GLY A 404 -16.27 -22.05 1.79
CA GLY A 404 -17.43 -22.93 2.05
C GLY A 404 -17.53 -24.13 1.09
N PHE A 405 -16.86 -24.10 -0.06
CA PHE A 405 -16.81 -25.23 -1.00
C PHE A 405 -15.71 -26.25 -0.67
N LEU A 406 -14.70 -25.88 0.14
CA LEU A 406 -13.62 -26.81 0.51
C LEU A 406 -14.15 -28.04 1.28
N PRO A 407 -15.04 -27.88 2.29
CA PRO A 407 -15.77 -29.00 2.90
C PRO A 407 -16.45 -29.93 1.90
N MET A 408 -17.12 -29.37 0.87
CA MET A 408 -17.84 -30.16 -0.14
C MET A 408 -16.89 -31.08 -0.92
N VAL A 409 -15.71 -30.56 -1.28
CA VAL A 409 -14.69 -31.33 -2.00
C VAL A 409 -14.18 -32.48 -1.14
N GLN A 410 -13.86 -32.22 0.13
CA GLN A 410 -13.41 -33.28 1.03
C GLN A 410 -14.50 -34.35 1.23
N LEU A 411 -15.75 -33.94 1.50
CA LEU A 411 -16.86 -34.87 1.70
C LEU A 411 -17.17 -35.68 0.44
N GLY A 412 -17.02 -35.09 -0.74
CA GLY A 412 -17.16 -35.80 -2.01
C GLY A 412 -16.07 -36.87 -2.19
N TRP A 413 -14.86 -36.61 -1.71
CA TRP A 413 -13.75 -37.57 -1.74
C TRP A 413 -13.90 -38.68 -0.69
N THR A 414 -14.39 -38.37 0.51
CA THR A 414 -14.45 -39.34 1.62
C THR A 414 -15.76 -40.12 1.70
N HIS A 415 -16.90 -39.52 1.34
CA HIS A 415 -18.23 -40.12 1.46
C HIS A 415 -18.98 -40.26 0.13
N GLY A 416 -18.42 -39.74 -0.97
CA GLY A 416 -19.02 -39.77 -2.30
C GLY A 416 -19.95 -38.59 -2.58
N LEU A 417 -20.29 -38.40 -3.87
CA LEU A 417 -21.09 -37.27 -4.34
C LEU A 417 -22.55 -37.34 -3.91
N ASP A 418 -23.10 -38.54 -3.75
CA ASP A 418 -24.48 -38.73 -3.29
C ASP A 418 -24.67 -38.18 -1.88
N PHE A 419 -23.71 -38.43 -0.98
CA PHE A 419 -23.71 -37.85 0.36
C PHE A 419 -23.68 -36.32 0.33
N VAL A 420 -22.84 -35.73 -0.53
CA VAL A 420 -22.75 -34.27 -0.68
C VAL A 420 -24.07 -33.70 -1.18
N TYR A 421 -24.68 -34.33 -2.19
CA TYR A 421 -25.98 -33.89 -2.72
C TYR A 421 -27.07 -33.92 -1.65
N ASP A 422 -27.20 -35.04 -0.93
CA ASP A 422 -28.21 -35.20 0.12
C ASP A 422 -27.98 -34.24 1.29
N PHE A 423 -26.72 -34.04 1.68
CA PHE A 423 -26.38 -33.12 2.77
C PHE A 423 -26.60 -31.66 2.39
N TYR A 424 -26.21 -31.21 1.19
CA TYR A 424 -26.31 -29.80 0.79
C TYR A 424 -27.64 -29.42 0.13
N SER A 425 -28.48 -30.38 -0.26
CA SER A 425 -29.81 -30.11 -0.85
C SER A 425 -30.68 -29.17 0.01
N PRO A 426 -30.77 -29.30 1.35
CA PRO A 426 -31.56 -28.39 2.19
C PRO A 426 -31.12 -26.93 2.13
N ILE A 427 -29.81 -26.65 2.05
CA ILE A 427 -29.27 -25.27 2.03
C ILE A 427 -29.31 -24.63 0.65
N SER A 428 -29.56 -25.40 -0.42
CA SER A 428 -29.64 -24.90 -1.80
C SER A 428 -30.59 -23.70 -1.95
N LYS A 429 -31.74 -23.71 -1.26
CA LYS A 429 -32.71 -22.59 -1.26
C LYS A 429 -32.10 -21.30 -0.70
N SER A 430 -31.34 -21.41 0.39
CA SER A 430 -30.63 -20.28 1.00
C SER A 430 -29.55 -19.75 0.07
N MET A 431 -28.74 -20.63 -0.53
CA MET A 431 -27.70 -20.23 -1.48
C MET A 431 -28.27 -19.54 -2.71
N LEU A 432 -29.35 -20.08 -3.29
CA LEU A 432 -29.99 -19.54 -4.48
C LEU A 432 -30.58 -18.15 -4.23
N VAL A 433 -31.24 -17.92 -3.09
CA VAL A 433 -31.83 -16.61 -2.79
C VAL A 433 -30.74 -15.56 -2.53
N TYR A 434 -29.67 -15.90 -1.79
CA TYR A 434 -28.53 -15.00 -1.60
C TYR A 434 -27.85 -14.67 -2.91
N PHE A 435 -27.55 -15.68 -3.73
CA PHE A 435 -26.88 -15.49 -5.01
C PHE A 435 -27.73 -14.63 -5.96
N SER A 436 -29.02 -14.95 -6.09
CA SER A 436 -29.95 -14.19 -6.93
C SER A 436 -30.08 -12.74 -6.45
N GLY A 437 -30.19 -12.53 -5.13
CA GLY A 437 -30.21 -11.20 -4.52
C GLY A 437 -28.94 -10.41 -4.81
N ALA A 438 -27.76 -11.04 -4.70
CA ALA A 438 -26.48 -10.40 -4.96
C ALA A 438 -26.35 -9.99 -6.45
N VAL A 439 -26.80 -10.85 -7.37
CA VAL A 439 -26.84 -10.53 -8.81
C VAL A 439 -27.78 -9.35 -9.09
N VAL A 440 -28.97 -9.34 -8.48
CA VAL A 440 -29.93 -8.23 -8.58
C VAL A 440 -29.32 -6.93 -8.05
N TYR A 441 -28.70 -6.97 -6.86
CA TYR A 441 -28.02 -5.82 -6.25
C TYR A 441 -26.87 -5.26 -7.09
N ALA A 442 -26.03 -6.14 -7.64
CA ALA A 442 -24.87 -5.76 -8.43
C ALA A 442 -25.29 -5.20 -9.80
N SER A 443 -26.34 -5.77 -10.40
CA SER A 443 -26.84 -5.34 -11.72
C SER A 443 -27.69 -4.07 -11.69
N LYS A 444 -28.17 -3.65 -10.49
CA LYS A 444 -29.07 -2.51 -10.28
C LYS A 444 -30.40 -2.67 -11.02
N ILE A 445 -30.88 -3.89 -11.14
CA ILE A 445 -32.17 -4.23 -11.79
C ILE A 445 -33.24 -4.32 -10.70
N PRO A 446 -34.46 -3.79 -10.89
CA PRO A 446 -35.02 -3.27 -12.15
C PRO A 446 -34.84 -1.75 -12.38
N GLU A 447 -34.31 -0.98 -11.43
CA GLU A 447 -34.21 0.47 -11.54
C GLU A 447 -33.35 0.93 -12.71
N ARG A 448 -32.36 0.13 -13.11
CA ARG A 448 -31.56 0.37 -14.32
C ARG A 448 -32.38 0.30 -15.60
N TRP A 449 -33.40 -0.55 -15.67
CA TRP A 449 -34.26 -0.69 -16.84
C TRP A 449 -35.33 0.41 -16.89
N TYR A 450 -35.82 0.84 -15.73
CA TYR A 450 -36.82 1.90 -15.61
C TYR A 450 -36.40 2.91 -14.52
N PRO A 451 -35.45 3.82 -14.83
CA PRO A 451 -34.97 4.82 -13.88
C PRO A 451 -36.13 5.69 -13.35
N GLY A 452 -36.12 5.99 -12.05
CA GLY A 452 -37.17 6.76 -11.39
C GLY A 452 -38.46 5.99 -11.05
N CYS A 453 -38.69 4.80 -11.63
CA CYS A 453 -39.91 4.02 -11.34
C CYS A 453 -39.84 3.29 -10.00
N PHE A 454 -38.64 2.99 -9.53
CA PHE A 454 -38.37 2.19 -8.32
C PHE A 454 -37.69 3.03 -7.22
N ASP A 455 -37.96 4.33 -7.19
CA ASP A 455 -37.30 5.27 -6.26
C ASP A 455 -37.57 4.95 -4.78
N TYR A 456 -38.74 4.41 -4.46
CA TYR A 456 -39.18 4.18 -3.07
C TYR A 456 -39.25 2.71 -2.67
N ILE A 457 -39.61 1.83 -3.60
CA ILE A 457 -39.81 0.40 -3.35
C ILE A 457 -39.57 -0.41 -4.61
N GLY A 458 -39.10 -1.65 -4.44
CA GLY A 458 -38.89 -2.60 -5.53
C GLY A 458 -37.57 -2.41 -6.29
N GLY A 459 -36.71 -1.48 -5.85
CA GLY A 459 -35.36 -1.35 -6.38
C GLY A 459 -34.45 -2.51 -5.96
N SER A 460 -33.32 -2.68 -6.64
CA SER A 460 -32.38 -3.77 -6.42
C SER A 460 -31.91 -3.90 -4.96
N HIS A 461 -31.72 -2.78 -4.27
CA HIS A 461 -31.33 -2.76 -2.86
C HIS A 461 -32.45 -3.27 -1.94
N ASN A 462 -33.71 -2.94 -2.24
CA ASN A 462 -34.86 -3.46 -1.51
C ASN A 462 -34.95 -4.99 -1.69
N LEU A 463 -34.78 -5.46 -2.93
CA LEU A 463 -34.79 -6.88 -3.24
C LEU A 463 -33.62 -7.63 -2.58
N TRP A 464 -32.46 -6.99 -2.49
CA TRP A 464 -31.32 -7.52 -1.74
C TRP A 464 -31.63 -7.71 -0.26
N HIS A 465 -32.23 -6.71 0.40
CA HIS A 465 -32.66 -6.82 1.80
C HIS A 465 -33.65 -7.98 2.01
N ALA A 466 -34.65 -8.09 1.13
CA ALA A 466 -35.60 -9.20 1.16
C ALA A 466 -34.90 -10.56 0.97
N ALA A 467 -33.91 -10.63 0.06
CA ALA A 467 -33.13 -11.83 -0.18
C ALA A 467 -32.25 -12.21 1.01
N VAL A 468 -31.66 -11.24 1.72
CA VAL A 468 -30.89 -11.50 2.95
C VAL A 468 -31.78 -12.12 4.03
N LEU A 469 -32.94 -11.53 4.29
CA LEU A 469 -33.89 -12.08 5.26
C LEU A 469 -34.37 -13.49 4.83
N GLY A 470 -34.75 -13.66 3.56
CA GLY A 470 -35.13 -14.96 3.01
C GLY A 470 -34.00 -16.00 3.13
N GLY A 471 -32.76 -15.57 2.90
CA GLY A 471 -31.55 -16.38 3.05
C GLY A 471 -31.36 -16.88 4.48
N ILE A 472 -31.55 -16.01 5.49
CA ILE A 472 -31.53 -16.37 6.91
C ILE A 472 -32.62 -17.40 7.23
N LEU A 473 -33.86 -17.19 6.75
CA LEU A 473 -34.99 -18.08 7.03
C LEU A 473 -34.82 -19.47 6.37
N PHE A 474 -34.34 -19.51 5.12
CA PHE A 474 -34.02 -20.77 4.47
C PHE A 474 -32.79 -21.45 5.08
N HIS A 475 -31.82 -20.69 5.57
CA HIS A 475 -30.68 -21.26 6.30
C HIS A 475 -31.12 -21.87 7.62
N TYR A 476 -32.01 -21.21 8.38
CA TYR A 476 -32.62 -21.78 9.58
C TYR A 476 -33.36 -23.09 9.25
N SER A 477 -34.13 -23.12 8.16
CA SER A 477 -34.83 -24.33 7.72
C SER A 477 -33.85 -25.45 7.36
N ALA A 478 -32.75 -25.13 6.69
CA ALA A 478 -31.68 -26.08 6.39
C ALA A 478 -30.97 -26.57 7.65
N MET A 479 -30.71 -25.68 8.61
CA MET A 479 -30.10 -26.00 9.91
C MET A 479 -30.95 -27.02 10.68
N GLN A 480 -32.28 -26.93 10.64
CA GLN A 480 -33.16 -27.96 11.22
C GLN A 480 -32.93 -29.34 10.58
N ALA A 481 -32.80 -29.40 9.25
CA ALA A 481 -32.51 -30.64 8.54
C ALA A 481 -31.08 -31.15 8.85
N PHE A 482 -30.11 -30.25 8.95
CA PHE A 482 -28.72 -30.58 9.28
C PHE A 482 -28.61 -31.23 10.66
N PHE A 483 -29.23 -30.65 11.68
CA PHE A 483 -29.24 -31.21 13.03
C PHE A 483 -29.99 -32.54 13.09
N ALA A 484 -31.17 -32.64 12.48
CA ALA A 484 -31.91 -33.91 12.42
C ALA A 484 -31.07 -35.03 11.78
N ASN A 485 -30.42 -34.75 10.65
CA ASN A 485 -29.55 -35.70 9.98
C ASN A 485 -28.28 -36.01 10.81
N ALA A 486 -27.73 -35.02 11.51
CA ALA A 486 -26.57 -35.21 12.38
C ALA A 486 -26.89 -36.13 13.56
N PHE A 487 -28.06 -35.97 14.20
CA PHE A 487 -28.51 -36.84 15.29
C PHE A 487 -28.70 -38.27 14.81
N HIS A 488 -29.34 -38.46 13.66
CA HIS A 488 -29.50 -39.79 13.07
C HIS A 488 -28.15 -40.47 12.77
N ARG A 489 -27.13 -39.71 12.33
CA ARG A 489 -25.77 -40.25 12.14
C ARG A 489 -25.08 -40.58 13.46
N ALA A 490 -25.36 -39.82 14.51
CA ALA A 490 -24.79 -40.06 15.84
C ALA A 490 -25.42 -41.29 16.54
N GLU A 491 -26.73 -41.53 16.34
CA GLU A 491 -27.43 -42.71 16.85
C GLU A 491 -26.87 -44.03 16.30
N GLY A 492 -26.44 -44.04 15.04
CA GLY A 492 -25.76 -45.19 14.42
C GLY A 492 -24.34 -45.46 14.95
N GLY A 493 -23.85 -44.64 15.89
CA GLY A 493 -22.44 -44.52 16.22
C GLY A 493 -21.73 -43.85 15.07
N CYS A 494 -21.21 -42.64 15.27
CA CYS A 494 -20.35 -42.00 14.27
C CYS A 494 -19.31 -43.03 13.80
N PRO A 495 -19.35 -43.50 12.54
CA PRO A 495 -18.47 -44.55 12.07
C PRO A 495 -17.06 -43.97 12.18
N SER A 496 -16.39 -44.37 13.25
CA SER A 496 -15.08 -43.88 13.62
C SER A 496 -14.10 -44.69 12.79
N TYR A 497 -13.95 -44.32 11.52
CA TYR A 497 -13.17 -45.04 10.52
C TYR A 497 -13.70 -46.43 10.15
#